data_AF-A0A5C7QFK4-F1
#
_entry.id   AF-A0A5C7QFK4-F1
#
_cell.length_a   1.000
_cell.length_b   1.000
_cell.length_c   1.000
_cell.angle_alpha   90.00
_cell.angle_beta   90.00
_cell.angle_gamma   90.00
#
_symmetry.space_group_name_H-M   'P 1'
#
loop_
_entity.id
_entity.type
_entity.pdbx_description
1 polymer ?
#
loop_
_entity_poly.entity_id
_entity_poly.type
_entity_poly.pdbx_seq_one_letter_code
_entity_poly.pdbx_strand_id
1 'polypeptide(L)'
;MKPPGLQPPRRALVLCGGGARGAMEVGFYRAITELGLSFEIVVGSSVGALNGACIAAGMPPDELARWWQRVGRADVVGWHIGRRSGVAAGR
;
A
#
# COMPACT_ATOMS: atom_id res chain seq x y z
N MET A 1 4.13 -8.56 42.30
CA MET A 1 4.62 -9.21 41.06
C MET A 1 3.88 -8.62 39.88
N LYS A 2 4.59 -8.08 38.88
CA LYS A 2 3.99 -7.73 37.57
C LYS A 2 3.74 -9.07 36.84
N PRO A 3 2.53 -9.33 36.28
CA PRO A 3 2.27 -10.56 35.55
C PRO A 3 3.31 -10.74 34.42
N PRO A 4 3.67 -11.99 34.06
CA PRO A 4 4.66 -12.26 33.00
C PRO A 4 4.33 -11.42 31.77
N GLY A 5 5.37 -10.73 31.28
CA GLY A 5 5.27 -9.52 30.47
C GLY A 5 4.35 -9.67 29.26
N LEU A 6 3.20 -9.02 29.31
CA LEU A 6 2.43 -8.68 28.11
C LEU A 6 3.34 -7.85 27.22
N GLN A 7 3.68 -8.38 26.05
CA GLN A 7 4.39 -7.64 25.02
C GLN A 7 3.61 -6.33 24.76
N PRO A 8 4.31 -5.22 24.47
CA PRO A 8 3.63 -3.98 24.11
C PRO A 8 2.66 -4.26 22.95
N PRO A 9 1.48 -3.60 22.94
CA PRO A 9 0.47 -3.85 21.92
C PRO A 9 1.05 -3.56 20.53
N ARG A 10 0.91 -4.52 19.61
CA ARG A 10 1.27 -4.34 18.21
C ARG A 10 0.26 -3.43 17.53
N ARG A 11 0.74 -2.51 16.72
CA ARG A 11 -0.04 -1.55 15.94
C ARG A 11 -0.08 -1.98 14.48
N ALA A 12 -1.26 -1.89 13.88
CA ALA A 12 -1.46 -2.18 12.47
C ALA A 12 -1.82 -0.91 11.71
N LEU A 13 -1.15 -0.70 10.57
CA LEU A 13 -1.57 0.24 9.56
C LEU A 13 -2.54 -0.47 8.60
N VAL A 14 -3.80 -0.05 8.58
CA VAL A 14 -4.84 -0.65 7.74
C VAL A 14 -5.20 0.32 6.62
N LEU A 15 -5.00 -0.12 5.38
CA LEU A 15 -5.17 0.66 4.16
C LEU A 15 -6.33 0.09 3.33
N CYS A 16 -7.25 0.95 2.94
CA CYS A 16 -8.51 0.54 2.35
C CYS A 16 -8.44 0.53 0.82
N GLY A 17 -9.42 -0.10 0.18
CA GLY A 17 -9.66 0.08 -1.24
C GLY A 17 -10.17 1.50 -1.54
N GLY A 18 -10.02 1.95 -2.78
CA GLY A 18 -10.45 3.30 -3.17
C GLY A 18 -10.04 3.77 -4.57
N GLY A 19 -9.32 2.94 -5.33
CA GLY A 19 -8.79 3.30 -6.64
C GLY A 19 -7.80 4.47 -6.54
N ALA A 20 -7.92 5.46 -7.42
CA ALA A 20 -7.01 6.61 -7.45
C ALA A 20 -7.01 7.43 -6.13
N ARG A 21 -8.08 7.35 -5.32
CA ARG A 21 -8.12 7.98 -3.99
C ARG A 21 -7.10 7.40 -3.00
N GLY A 22 -6.50 6.25 -3.30
CA GLY A 22 -5.38 5.69 -2.53
C GLY A 22 -4.17 6.62 -2.43
N ALA A 23 -4.03 7.61 -3.31
CA ALA A 23 -3.00 8.65 -3.17
C ALA A 23 -3.10 9.42 -1.84
N MET A 24 -4.31 9.55 -1.27
CA MET A 24 -4.52 10.23 0.01
C MET A 24 -3.93 9.46 1.19
N GLU A 25 -3.86 8.13 1.11
CA GLU A 25 -3.25 7.28 2.13
C GLU A 25 -1.76 7.60 2.32
N VAL A 26 -1.08 8.09 1.29
CA VAL A 26 0.32 8.54 1.38
C VAL A 26 0.46 9.76 2.27
N GLY A 27 -0.52 10.67 2.25
CA GLY A 27 -0.56 11.82 3.15
C GLY A 27 -0.73 11.40 4.61
N PHE A 28 -1.59 10.42 4.87
CA PHE A 28 -1.72 9.81 6.19
C PHE A 28 -0.41 9.13 6.63
N TYR A 29 0.21 8.33 5.75
CA TYR A 29 1.49 7.67 6.02
C TYR A 29 2.61 8.66 6.35
N ARG A 30 2.67 9.81 5.65
CA ARG A 30 3.59 10.90 5.98
C ARG A 30 3.33 11.45 7.38
N ALA A 31 2.08 11.80 7.69
CA ALA A 31 1.73 12.37 8.99
C ALA A 31 2.10 11.45 10.16
N ILE A 32 1.81 10.14 10.06
CA ILE A 32 2.17 9.21 11.14
C ILE A 32 3.69 9.04 11.29
N THR A 33 4.44 9.13 10.18
CA THR A 33 5.90 9.06 10.19
C THR A 33 6.50 10.30 10.84
N GLU A 34 6.01 11.49 10.51
CA GLU A 34 6.43 12.78 11.11
C GLU A 34 6.10 12.85 12.61
N LEU A 35 5.01 12.23 13.03
CA LEU A 35 4.63 12.10 14.44
C LEU A 35 5.43 11.03 15.21
N GLY A 36 6.34 10.30 14.56
CA GLY A 36 7.13 9.24 15.18
C GLY A 36 6.30 8.01 15.58
N LEU A 37 5.12 7.80 14.97
CA LEU A 37 4.27 6.66 15.24
C LEU A 37 4.75 5.44 14.43
N SER A 38 5.13 4.38 15.14
CA SER A 38 5.53 3.10 14.53
C SER A 38 4.35 2.11 14.45
N PHE A 39 4.44 1.21 13.48
CA PHE A 39 3.52 0.08 13.30
C PHE A 39 4.33 -1.16 12.90
N GLU A 40 3.88 -2.34 13.34
CA GLU A 40 4.56 -3.62 13.11
C GLU A 40 3.79 -4.52 12.13
N ILE A 41 2.62 -4.06 11.67
CA ILE A 41 1.71 -4.79 10.80
C ILE A 41 1.19 -3.82 9.74
N VAL A 42 1.16 -4.26 8.49
CA VAL A 42 0.51 -3.53 7.38
C VAL A 42 -0.53 -4.45 6.77
N VAL A 43 -1.76 -3.95 6.64
CA VAL A 43 -2.88 -4.65 6.01
C VAL A 43 -3.43 -3.76 4.91
N GLY A 44 -3.67 -4.31 3.73
CA GLY A 44 -4.14 -3.53 2.59
C GLY A 44 -5.11 -4.30 1.70
N SER A 45 -6.06 -3.58 1.10
CA SER A 45 -6.98 -4.12 0.09
C SER A 45 -6.97 -3.28 -1.19
N SER A 46 -6.97 -3.91 -2.37
CA SER A 46 -6.93 -3.23 -3.68
C SER A 46 -5.76 -2.23 -3.75
N VAL A 47 -6.03 -0.93 -3.95
CA VAL A 47 -4.99 0.10 -3.94
C VAL A 47 -4.24 0.18 -2.59
N GLY A 48 -4.94 -0.04 -1.48
CA GLY A 48 -4.32 -0.11 -0.15
C GLY A 48 -3.36 -1.28 -0.02
N ALA A 49 -3.57 -2.38 -0.76
CA ALA A 49 -2.61 -3.49 -0.81
C ALA A 49 -1.32 -3.08 -1.54
N LEU A 50 -1.44 -2.30 -2.61
CA LEU A 50 -0.29 -1.78 -3.34
C LEU A 50 0.50 -0.78 -2.47
N ASN A 51 -0.19 0.19 -1.86
CA ASN A 51 0.44 1.13 -0.93
C ASN A 51 1.08 0.38 0.25
N GLY A 52 0.37 -0.59 0.81
CA GLY A 52 0.84 -1.40 1.91
C GLY A 52 2.07 -2.22 1.57
N ALA A 53 2.16 -2.76 0.35
CA ALA A 53 3.35 -3.46 -0.12
C ALA A 53 4.56 -2.53 -0.22
N CYS A 54 4.40 -1.33 -0.78
CA CYS A 54 5.47 -0.33 -0.84
C CYS A 54 5.95 0.09 0.57
N ILE A 55 5.01 0.36 1.48
CA ILE A 55 5.32 0.76 2.87
C ILE A 55 6.04 -0.39 3.60
N ALA A 56 5.56 -1.63 3.46
CA ALA A 56 6.19 -2.80 4.06
C ALA A 56 7.59 -3.08 3.50
N ALA A 57 7.85 -2.70 2.24
CA ALA A 57 9.19 -2.75 1.62
C ALA A 57 10.12 -1.62 2.10
N GLY A 58 9.67 -0.74 2.99
CA GLY A 58 10.47 0.36 3.54
C GLY A 58 10.49 1.62 2.67
N MET A 59 9.59 1.75 1.69
CA MET A 59 9.51 2.95 0.86
C MET A 59 9.04 4.15 1.70
N PRO A 60 9.83 5.25 1.79
CA PRO A 60 9.46 6.40 2.59
C PRO A 60 8.29 7.19 1.96
N PRO A 61 7.55 8.00 2.75
CA PRO A 61 6.35 8.69 2.28
C PRO A 61 6.57 9.56 1.03
N ASP A 62 7.70 10.26 0.95
CA ASP A 62 8.03 11.12 -0.19
C ASP A 62 8.31 10.34 -1.47
N GLU A 63 8.89 9.15 -1.35
CA GLU A 63 9.12 8.29 -2.51
C GLU A 63 7.82 7.69 -3.01
N LEU A 64 6.96 7.23 -2.10
CA LEU A 64 5.62 6.74 -2.45
C LEU A 64 4.78 7.86 -3.09
N ALA A 65 4.89 9.10 -2.61
CA ALA A 65 4.23 10.25 -3.23
C ALA A 65 4.72 10.51 -4.67
N ARG A 66 6.04 10.44 -4.90
CA ARG A 66 6.62 10.55 -6.26
C ARG A 66 6.19 9.40 -7.16
N TRP A 67 6.08 8.19 -6.61
CA TRP A 67 5.57 7.03 -7.36
C TRP A 67 4.12 7.26 -7.81
N TRP A 68 3.28 7.77 -6.91
CA TRP A 68 1.89 8.13 -7.22
C TRP A 68 1.72 9.20 -8.30
N GLN A 69 2.70 10.11 -8.46
CA GLN A 69 2.70 11.11 -9.53
C GLN A 69 2.98 10.52 -10.92
N ARG A 70 3.56 9.32 -10.98
CA ARG A 70 3.97 8.66 -12.23
C ARG A 70 3.08 7.48 -12.60
N VAL A 71 2.51 6.81 -11.61
CA VAL A 71 1.69 5.62 -11.85
C VAL A 71 0.36 5.98 -12.52
N GLY A 72 0.03 5.26 -13.58
CA GLY A 72 -1.24 5.30 -14.26
C GLY A 72 -2.03 4.01 -14.09
N ARG A 73 -3.29 4.02 -14.54
CA ARG A 73 -4.19 2.85 -14.47
C ARG A 73 -3.67 1.66 -15.28
N ALA A 74 -2.97 1.91 -16.38
CA ALA A 74 -2.37 0.87 -17.21
C ALA A 74 -1.25 0.11 -16.48
N ASP A 75 -0.49 0.77 -15.61
CA ASP A 75 0.63 0.16 -14.88
C ASP A 75 0.16 -0.85 -13.82
N VAL A 76 -1.06 -0.64 -13.29
CA VAL A 76 -1.62 -1.45 -12.20
C VAL A 76 -2.63 -2.49 -12.70
N VAL A 77 -3.46 -2.12 -13.67
CA VAL A 77 -4.57 -2.96 -14.17
C VAL A 77 -4.24 -3.60 -15.52
N GLY A 78 -3.46 -2.92 -16.35
CA GLY A 78 -3.11 -3.38 -17.71
C GLY A 78 -2.33 -4.70 -17.70
N TRP A 79 -1.55 -4.95 -16.65
CA TRP A 79 -0.74 -6.16 -16.51
C TRP A 79 -1.55 -7.46 -16.34
N HIS A 80 -2.80 -7.37 -15.83
CA HIS A 80 -3.60 -8.55 -15.50
C HIS A 80 -4.79 -8.83 -16.45
N ILE A 81 -5.28 -7.83 -17.20
CA ILE A 81 -6.46 -8.00 -18.06
C ILE A 81 -6.08 -8.24 -19.54
N GLY A 82 -4.98 -7.66 -20.02
CA GLY A 82 -4.59 -7.74 -21.44
C GLY A 82 -4.00 -9.08 -21.90
N ARG A 83 -3.55 -9.95 -21.00
CA ARG A 83 -2.95 -11.27 -21.34
C ARG A 83 -3.93 -12.44 -21.38
N ARG A 84 -5.20 -12.24 -21.03
CA ARG A 84 -6.25 -13.28 -21.18
C ARG A 84 -7.10 -13.13 -22.44
N SER A 85 -6.96 -12.03 -23.17
CA SER A 85 -7.60 -11.82 -24.47
C SER A 85 -6.70 -12.29 -25.62
N GLY A 86 -6.02 -13.42 -25.46
CA GLY A 86 -5.52 -14.20 -26.58
C GLY A 86 -6.69 -14.92 -27.26
N VAL A 87 -7.63 -14.15 -27.81
CA VAL A 87 -8.51 -14.67 -28.86
C VAL A 87 -7.58 -15.11 -29.98
N ALA A 88 -7.67 -16.39 -30.31
CA ALA A 88 -7.14 -16.95 -31.52
C ALA A 88 -7.63 -16.11 -32.71
N ALA A 89 -6.79 -15.19 -33.15
CA ALA A 89 -6.89 -14.54 -34.45
C ALA A 89 -5.53 -14.78 -35.10
N GLY A 90 -5.43 -15.94 -35.77
CA GLY A 90 -4.20 -16.36 -36.42
C GLY A 90 -4.45 -17.53 -37.36
N ARG A 91 -4.66 -17.15 -38.62
CA ARG A 91 -4.37 -17.90 -39.86
C ARG A 91 -5.33 -19.01 -40.27
#